data_AF-A0A6A8D1B9-F1
#
_entry.id   AF-A0A6A8D1B9-F1
#
_cell.length_a   1.000
_cell.length_b   1.000
_cell.length_c   1.000
_cell.angle_alpha   90.00
_cell.angle_beta   90.00
_cell.angle_gamma   90.00
#
_symmetry.space_group_name_H-M   'P 1'
#
loop_
_entity.id
_entity.type
_entity.pdbx_description
1 polymer ?
#
loop_
_entity_poly.entity_id
_entity_poly.type
_entity_poly.pdbx_seq_one_letter_code
_entity_poly.pdbx_strand_id
1 'polypeptide(L)'
;MVMNPNKAQDVWKDAGEHGQVTVLELKRENQAKEQEAIQEFVERFQAITRSLRIRDNKGNLKVSLGFSNDAWDYLFPNAPKPKELGTYQTLTGPAHLYLWDEPLNYLDTYNQQQLIQLIQEKRPPMLIVEHDQNFIKQIATKKIEI
;
A
#
# COMPACT_ATOMS: atom_id res chain seq x y z
N MET A 1 -14.06 16.31 17.12
CA MET A 1 -14.59 14.93 17.16
C MET A 1 -13.81 14.19 18.24
N VAL A 2 -14.48 13.67 19.27
CA VAL A 2 -13.81 12.97 20.38
C VAL A 2 -13.51 11.54 19.91
N MET A 3 -12.23 11.20 19.76
CA MET A 3 -11.81 9.84 19.43
C MET A 3 -12.17 8.90 20.59
N ASN A 4 -12.88 7.81 20.29
CA ASN A 4 -13.17 6.75 21.24
C ASN A 4 -12.27 5.54 20.90
N PRO A 5 -11.20 5.28 21.68
CA PRO A 5 -10.27 4.19 21.44
C PRO A 5 -10.92 2.80 21.46
N ASN A 6 -12.06 2.65 22.17
CA ASN A 6 -12.75 1.37 22.33
C ASN A 6 -13.61 0.98 21.12
N LYS A 7 -13.73 1.86 20.12
CA LYS A 7 -14.36 1.56 18.82
C LYS A 7 -13.33 1.29 17.72
N ALA A 8 -12.03 1.36 18.03
CA ALA A 8 -11.02 0.86 17.12
C ALA A 8 -11.19 -0.66 17.05
N GLN A 9 -11.59 -1.14 15.88
CA GLN A 9 -11.67 -2.57 15.64
C GLN A 9 -10.25 -3.11 15.55
N ASP A 10 -9.91 -4.08 16.41
CA ASP A 10 -8.66 -4.82 16.30
C ASP A 10 -8.66 -5.60 14.98
N VAL A 11 -7.76 -5.23 14.06
CA VAL A 11 -7.55 -5.93 12.80
C VAL A 11 -6.40 -6.93 12.94
N TRP A 12 -6.42 -7.82 13.93
CA TRP A 12 -5.34 -8.81 14.04
C TRP A 12 -5.82 -10.14 14.61
N LYS A 13 -5.98 -11.15 13.74
CA LYS A 13 -5.87 -12.55 14.15
C LYS A 13 -4.61 -13.24 13.58
N ASP A 14 -4.00 -12.67 12.54
CA ASP A 14 -2.67 -13.04 12.10
C ASP A 14 -1.89 -11.74 11.87
N ALA A 15 -0.82 -11.51 12.63
CA ALA A 15 0.22 -10.58 12.19
C ALA A 15 0.66 -11.07 10.81
N GLY A 16 0.32 -10.33 9.75
CA GLY A 16 0.63 -10.71 8.38
C GLY A 16 2.02 -11.31 8.34
N GLU A 17 2.12 -12.58 7.96
CA GLU A 17 3.32 -13.40 8.21
C GLU A 17 4.61 -12.77 7.65
N HIS A 18 4.52 -11.75 6.79
CA HIS A 18 5.65 -11.22 6.01
C HIS A 18 5.78 -9.68 5.89
N GLY A 19 5.05 -8.83 6.63
CA GLY A 19 5.37 -7.39 6.62
C GLY A 19 4.39 -6.43 7.32
N GLN A 20 4.94 -5.37 7.93
CA GLN A 20 4.19 -4.23 8.46
C GLN A 20 4.61 -2.96 7.69
N VAL A 21 3.64 -2.24 7.14
CA VAL A 21 3.86 -0.94 6.49
C VAL A 21 3.16 0.14 7.31
N THR A 22 3.92 1.15 7.74
CA THR A 22 3.42 2.30 8.48
C THR A 22 3.74 3.56 7.70
N VAL A 23 2.72 4.37 7.39
CA VAL A 23 2.88 5.67 6.72
C VAL A 23 2.69 6.76 7.75
N LEU A 24 3.62 7.71 7.80
CA LEU A 24 3.56 8.88 8.67
C LEU A 24 3.37 10.13 7.81
N GLU A 25 2.39 10.95 8.16
CA GLU A 25 2.08 12.18 7.45
C GLU A 25 2.75 13.39 8.11
N LEU A 26 3.27 14.29 7.29
CA LEU A 26 3.76 15.60 7.73
C LEU A 26 2.59 16.57 7.78
N LYS A 27 2.49 17.35 8.86
CA LYS A 27 1.46 18.38 9.02
C LYS A 27 1.73 19.59 8.13
N ARG A 28 2.99 19.82 7.77
CA ARG A 28 3.45 20.91 6.90
C ARG A 28 3.20 22.30 7.50
N GLU A 29 3.19 22.39 8.82
CA GLU A 29 2.98 23.64 9.57
C GLU A 29 4.31 24.33 9.91
N ASN A 30 5.35 23.55 10.22
CA ASN A 30 6.67 24.06 10.60
C ASN A 30 7.75 23.06 10.19
N GLN A 31 8.43 23.39 9.09
CA GLN A 31 9.46 22.55 8.48
C GLN A 31 10.61 22.23 9.44
N ALA A 32 11.14 23.22 10.16
CA ALA A 32 12.27 23.01 11.07
C ALA A 32 11.92 22.05 12.22
N LYS A 33 10.72 22.20 12.79
CA LYS A 33 10.23 21.30 13.85
C LYS A 33 10.00 19.88 13.34
N GLU A 34 9.50 19.74 12.12
CA GLU A 34 9.29 18.43 11.50
C GLU A 34 10.60 17.75 11.12
N GLN A 35 11.60 18.51 10.65
CA GLN A 35 12.97 18.01 10.44
C GLN A 35 13.58 17.49 11.75
N GLU A 36 13.45 18.24 12.85
CA GLU A 36 13.94 17.84 14.17
C GLU A 36 13.26 16.54 14.64
N ALA A 37 11.94 16.43 14.52
CA ALA A 37 11.20 15.23 14.89
C ALA A 37 11.61 14.00 14.07
N ILE A 38 11.87 14.18 12.76
CA ILE A 38 12.35 13.10 11.89
C ILE A 38 13.77 12.69 12.25
N GLN A 39 14.65 13.65 12.55
CA GLN A 39 15.99 13.35 13.00
C GLN A 39 15.96 12.50 14.27
N GLU A 40 15.17 12.91 15.27
CA GLU A 40 14.98 12.15 16.51
C GLU A 40 14.44 10.73 16.25
N PHE A 41 13.47 10.60 15.34
CA PHE A 41 12.94 9.29 14.96
C PHE A 41 13.99 8.40 14.30
N VAL A 42 14.77 8.93 13.34
CA VAL A 42 15.84 8.19 12.63
C VAL A 42 16.92 7.73 13.61
N GLU A 43 17.30 8.56 14.58
CA GLU A 43 18.24 8.18 15.63
C GLU A 43 17.72 7.01 16.48
N ARG A 44 16.42 7.03 16.82
CA ARG A 44 15.75 5.94 17.57
C ARG A 44 15.51 4.70 16.72
N PHE A 45 15.41 4.85 15.39
CA PHE A 45 15.09 3.75 14.46
C PHE A 45 16.13 2.62 14.51
N GLN A 46 17.41 2.95 14.71
CA GLN A 46 18.46 1.94 14.89
C GLN A 46 18.23 1.07 16.13
N ALA A 47 17.85 1.70 17.25
CA ALA A 47 17.55 1.00 18.50
C ALA A 47 16.30 0.12 18.37
N ILE A 48 15.26 0.62 17.69
CA ILE A 48 14.04 -0.14 17.37
C ILE A 48 14.41 -1.38 16.54
N THR A 49 15.17 -1.19 15.47
CA THR A 49 15.61 -2.29 14.59
C THR A 49 16.41 -3.34 15.36
N ARG A 50 17.32 -2.91 16.24
CA ARG A 50 18.11 -3.81 17.10
C ARG A 50 17.21 -4.60 18.05
N SER A 51 16.24 -3.94 18.69
CA SER A 51 15.29 -4.61 19.58
C SER A 51 14.43 -5.64 18.85
N LEU A 52 14.02 -5.36 17.61
CA LEU A 52 13.24 -6.30 16.81
C LEU A 52 14.08 -7.50 16.39
N ARG A 53 15.33 -7.27 15.97
CA ARG A 53 16.27 -8.36 15.60
C ARG A 53 16.56 -9.33 16.74
N ILE A 54 16.62 -8.86 17.98
CA ILE A 54 16.81 -9.76 19.15
C ILE A 54 15.68 -10.79 19.26
N ARG A 55 14.47 -10.43 18.83
CA ARG A 55 13.28 -11.29 18.88
C ARG A 55 13.11 -12.13 17.60
N ASP A 56 13.94 -11.89 16.59
CA ASP A 56 13.94 -12.64 15.33
C ASP A 56 14.92 -13.81 15.39
N ASN A 57 14.42 -14.95 15.86
CA ASN A 57 15.21 -16.18 15.99
C ASN A 57 15.70 -16.74 14.64
N LYS A 58 15.10 -16.34 13.51
CA LYS A 58 15.43 -16.87 12.17
C LYS A 58 16.34 -15.93 11.35
N GLY A 59 16.57 -14.70 11.80
CA GLY A 59 17.45 -13.73 11.16
C GLY A 59 16.95 -13.16 9.82
N ASN A 60 15.66 -13.29 9.54
CA ASN A 60 15.05 -12.89 8.27
C ASN A 60 14.39 -11.51 8.30
N LEU A 61 14.39 -10.83 9.45
CA LEU A 61 13.77 -9.53 9.61
C LEU A 61 14.47 -8.46 8.77
N LYS A 62 13.72 -7.91 7.81
CA LYS A 62 14.09 -6.71 7.05
C LYS A 62 13.24 -5.54 7.53
N VAL A 63 13.90 -4.46 7.91
CA VAL A 63 13.24 -3.20 8.30
C VAL A 63 13.83 -2.11 7.41
N SER A 64 12.97 -1.28 6.83
CA SER A 64 13.37 -0.16 5.99
C SER A 64 12.58 1.08 6.37
N LEU A 65 13.17 2.25 6.10
CA LEU A 65 12.57 3.56 6.24
C LEU A 65 12.82 4.32 4.95
N GLY A 66 11.84 5.09 4.50
CA GLY A 66 11.96 5.89 3.29
C GLY A 66 11.10 7.14 3.37
N PHE A 67 11.36 8.05 2.44
CA PHE A 67 10.59 9.28 2.25
C PHE A 67 9.85 9.20 0.92
N SER A 68 8.65 9.78 0.85
CA SER A 68 8.02 10.03 -0.45
C SER A 68 8.74 11.17 -1.18
N ASN A 69 8.53 11.25 -2.49
CA ASN A 69 9.07 12.34 -3.32
C ASN A 69 8.68 13.72 -2.75
N ASP A 70 7.39 13.91 -2.44
CA ASP A 70 6.86 15.18 -1.92
C ASP A 70 7.31 15.48 -0.48
N ALA A 71 7.56 14.44 0.32
CA ALA A 71 8.13 14.61 1.65
C ALA A 71 9.60 15.05 1.55
N TRP A 72 10.36 14.49 0.61
CA TRP A 72 11.75 14.90 0.39
C TRP A 72 11.87 16.36 -0.02
N ASP A 73 11.06 16.82 -0.98
CA ASP A 73 11.06 18.23 -1.41
C ASP A 73 10.75 19.19 -0.27
N TYR A 74 9.79 18.79 0.57
CA TYR A 74 9.42 19.59 1.72
C TYR A 74 10.47 19.56 2.82
N LEU A 75 11.05 18.41 3.14
CA LEU A 75 12.01 18.30 4.24
C LEU A 75 13.40 18.79 3.85
N PHE A 76 13.79 18.67 2.59
CA PHE A 76 15.15 18.95 2.14
C PHE A 76 15.14 19.76 0.84
N PRO A 77 14.57 20.97 0.83
CA PRO A 77 14.34 21.76 -0.39
C PRO A 77 15.62 22.12 -1.15
N ASN A 78 16.76 22.18 -0.45
CA ASN A 78 18.05 22.52 -1.03
C ASN A 78 18.96 21.31 -1.25
N ALA A 79 18.50 20.09 -0.92
CA ALA A 79 19.29 18.88 -1.10
C ALA A 79 19.06 18.25 -2.47
N PRO A 80 20.08 17.64 -3.09
CA PRO A 80 19.87 16.89 -4.32
C PRO A 80 18.90 15.73 -4.07
N LYS A 81 17.86 15.62 -4.90
CA LYS A 81 16.88 14.54 -4.80
C LYS A 81 17.50 13.20 -5.25
N PRO A 82 17.37 12.12 -4.46
CA PRO A 82 17.75 10.77 -4.88
C PRO A 82 17.00 10.33 -6.15
N LYS A 83 17.68 9.64 -7.06
CA LYS A 83 17.09 9.22 -8.35
C LYS A 83 15.98 8.18 -8.18
N GLU A 84 16.01 7.45 -7.07
CA GLU A 84 15.06 6.42 -6.67
C GLU A 84 13.72 7.03 -6.22
N LEU A 85 13.71 8.30 -5.80
CA LEU A 85 12.49 9.03 -5.44
C LEU A 85 11.81 9.57 -6.70
N GLY A 86 11.30 8.67 -7.54
CA GLY A 86 10.41 9.03 -8.65
C GLY A 86 9.03 9.43 -8.13
N THR A 87 8.40 10.41 -8.78
CA THR A 87 6.97 10.64 -8.60
C THR A 87 6.25 9.44 -9.21
N TYR A 88 5.44 8.74 -8.42
CA TYR A 88 4.55 7.72 -8.98
C TYR A 88 3.62 8.40 -9.98
N GLN A 89 3.82 8.10 -11.26
CA GLN A 89 2.87 8.50 -12.29
C GLN A 89 1.86 7.37 -12.38
N THR A 90 0.61 7.67 -11.97
CA THR A 90 -0.51 6.81 -12.35
C THR A 90 -0.44 6.61 -13.86
N LEU A 91 -0.47 5.36 -14.31
CA LEU A 91 -0.64 5.04 -15.72
C LEU A 91 -1.99 5.62 -16.16
N THR A 92 -1.95 6.81 -16.73
CA THR A 92 -3.12 7.53 -17.22
C THR A 92 -3.10 7.49 -18.74
N GLY A 93 -4.22 7.07 -19.32
CA GLY A 93 -4.36 6.87 -20.75
C GLY A 93 -5.26 5.67 -21.07
N PRO A 94 -5.69 5.52 -22.33
CA PRO A 94 -6.43 4.34 -22.77
C PRO A 94 -5.58 3.09 -22.53
N ALA A 95 -6.04 2.20 -21.64
CA ALA A 95 -5.43 0.90 -21.49
C ALA A 95 -5.89 0.00 -22.64
N HIS A 96 -4.94 -0.46 -23.46
CA HIS A 96 -5.23 -1.45 -24.49
C HIS A 96 -5.50 -2.85 -23.89
N LEU A 97 -5.07 -3.08 -22.65
CA LEU A 97 -5.23 -4.32 -21.89
C LEU A 97 -5.18 -3.99 -20.39
N TYR A 98 -6.15 -4.48 -19.62
CA TYR A 98 -6.11 -4.44 -18.15
C TYR A 98 -5.54 -5.74 -17.59
N LEU A 99 -4.68 -5.64 -16.59
CA LEU A 99 -4.13 -6.78 -15.85
C LEU A 99 -4.54 -6.63 -14.38
N TRP A 100 -5.46 -7.46 -13.89
CA TRP A 100 -5.92 -7.40 -12.50
C TRP A 100 -5.60 -8.70 -11.76
N ASP A 101 -5.11 -8.53 -10.53
CA ASP A 101 -4.79 -9.62 -9.61
C ASP A 101 -5.70 -9.48 -8.38
N GLU A 102 -6.56 -10.47 -8.18
CA GLU A 102 -7.60 -10.53 -7.14
C GLU A 102 -8.44 -9.22 -6.97
N PRO A 103 -9.05 -8.68 -8.05
CA PRO A 103 -9.82 -7.44 -8.02
C PRO A 103 -11.04 -7.46 -7.07
N LEU A 104 -11.52 -8.62 -6.62
CA LEU A 104 -12.64 -8.69 -5.68
C LEU A 104 -12.23 -8.53 -4.22
N ASN A 105 -10.93 -8.61 -3.93
CA ASN A 105 -10.45 -8.48 -2.56
C ASN A 105 -10.88 -7.13 -1.97
N TYR A 106 -11.36 -7.18 -0.72
CA TYR A 106 -11.85 -6.02 0.03
C TYR A 106 -13.10 -5.33 -0.54
N LEU A 107 -13.72 -5.86 -1.61
CA LEU A 107 -15.02 -5.40 -2.09
C LEU A 107 -16.16 -6.14 -1.37
N ASP A 108 -17.13 -5.38 -0.88
CA ASP A 108 -18.41 -5.95 -0.43
C ASP A 108 -19.22 -6.49 -1.63
N THR A 109 -20.24 -7.31 -1.34
CA THR A 109 -21.07 -7.95 -2.38
C THR A 109 -21.71 -6.94 -3.33
N TYR A 110 -22.05 -5.73 -2.85
CA TYR A 110 -22.65 -4.69 -3.68
C TYR A 110 -21.65 -4.16 -4.72
N ASN A 111 -20.43 -3.83 -4.29
CA ASN A 111 -19.38 -3.34 -5.17
C ASN A 111 -18.86 -4.41 -6.12
N GLN A 112 -18.84 -5.68 -5.70
CA GLN A 112 -18.53 -6.80 -6.61
C GLN A 112 -19.54 -6.88 -7.77
N GLN A 113 -20.84 -6.72 -7.48
CA GLN A 113 -21.88 -6.73 -8.51
C GLN A 113 -21.77 -5.54 -9.46
N GLN A 114 -21.48 -4.34 -8.95
CA GLN A 114 -21.21 -3.16 -9.77
C GLN A 114 -20.02 -3.40 -10.71
N LEU A 115 -18.95 -4.00 -10.20
CA LEU A 115 -17.77 -4.32 -10.99
C LEU A 115 -18.07 -5.33 -12.12
N ILE A 116 -18.81 -6.41 -11.80
CA ILE A 116 -19.24 -7.39 -12.80
C ILE A 116 -20.06 -6.73 -13.90
N GLN A 117 -21.05 -5.91 -13.54
CA GLN A 117 -21.90 -5.19 -14.49
C GLN A 117 -21.08 -4.28 -15.40
N LEU A 118 -20.14 -3.52 -14.82
CA LEU A 118 -19.25 -2.64 -15.57
C LEU A 118 -18.39 -3.42 -16.57
N ILE A 119 -17.81 -4.54 -16.16
CA ILE A 119 -17.00 -5.40 -17.04
C ILE A 119 -17.86 -5.95 -18.19
N GLN A 120 -19.07 -6.42 -17.89
CA GLN A 120 -19.99 -6.96 -18.89
C GLN A 120 -20.48 -5.91 -19.89
N GLU A 121 -20.67 -4.66 -19.43
CA GLU A 121 -21.10 -3.53 -20.26
C GLU A 121 -19.96 -3.04 -21.16
N LYS A 122 -18.78 -2.78 -20.59
CA LYS A 122 -17.66 -2.17 -21.31
C LYS A 122 -16.85 -3.17 -22.13
N ARG A 123 -16.87 -4.45 -21.74
CA ARG A 123 -16.10 -5.55 -22.35
C ARG A 123 -14.66 -5.15 -22.71
N PRO A 124 -13.89 -4.56 -21.77
CA PRO A 124 -12.53 -4.16 -22.07
C PRO A 124 -11.66 -5.40 -22.32
N PRO A 125 -10.56 -5.29 -23.07
CA PRO A 125 -9.56 -6.35 -23.14
C PRO A 125 -8.90 -6.50 -21.77
N MET A 126 -8.96 -7.70 -21.18
CA MET A 126 -8.42 -7.94 -19.83
C MET A 126 -7.78 -9.32 -19.67
N LEU A 127 -6.80 -9.40 -18.78
CA LEU A 127 -6.33 -10.62 -18.13
C LEU A 127 -6.59 -10.47 -16.62
N ILE A 128 -7.29 -11.42 -16.03
CA ILE A 128 -7.65 -11.39 -14.61
C ILE A 128 -7.18 -12.68 -13.94
N VAL A 129 -6.55 -12.54 -12.78
CA VAL A 129 -6.29 -13.61 -11.82
C VAL A 129 -7.31 -13.48 -10.70
N GLU A 130 -8.13 -14.51 -10.51
CA GLU A 130 -9.17 -14.56 -9.48
C GLU A 130 -9.36 -15.99 -8.99
N HIS A 131 -9.83 -16.12 -7.75
CA HIS A 131 -10.21 -17.40 -7.16
C HIS A 131 -11.74 -17.55 -7.01
N ASP A 132 -12.50 -16.45 -7.04
CA ASP A 132 -13.97 -16.49 -6.96
C ASP A 132 -14.60 -17.09 -8.23
N GLN A 133 -15.18 -18.28 -8.08
CA GLN A 133 -15.78 -19.03 -9.21
C GLN A 133 -17.03 -18.35 -9.78
N ASN A 134 -17.76 -17.58 -8.98
CA ASN A 134 -19.00 -16.95 -9.42
C ASN A 134 -18.70 -15.71 -10.27
N PHE A 135 -17.68 -14.95 -9.92
CA PHE A 135 -17.15 -13.86 -10.72
C PHE A 135 -16.56 -14.36 -12.04
N ILE A 136 -15.68 -15.37 -11.98
CA ILE A 136 -15.06 -15.97 -13.17
C ILE A 136 -16.13 -16.44 -14.15
N LYS A 137 -17.17 -17.14 -13.68
CA LYS A 137 -18.28 -17.60 -14.53
C LYS A 137 -19.04 -16.46 -15.21
N GLN A 138 -19.13 -15.29 -14.59
CA GLN A 138 -19.90 -14.16 -15.09
C GLN A 138 -19.14 -13.30 -16.10
N ILE A 139 -17.81 -13.25 -16.01
CA ILE A 139 -17.00 -12.32 -16.82
C ILE A 139 -15.99 -13.00 -17.77
N ALA A 140 -15.56 -14.23 -17.50
CA ALA A 140 -14.50 -14.86 -18.27
C ALA A 140 -14.99 -15.34 -19.64
N THR A 141 -14.30 -14.93 -20.70
CA THR A 141 -14.51 -15.44 -22.06
C THR A 141 -13.62 -16.64 -22.38
N LYS A 142 -12.50 -16.78 -21.67
CA LYS A 142 -11.56 -17.89 -21.74
C LYS A 142 -10.93 -18.11 -20.37
N LYS A 143 -10.87 -19.37 -19.92
CA LYS A 143 -10.16 -19.79 -18.71
C LYS A 143 -8.86 -20.49 -19.12
N ILE A 144 -7.77 -20.20 -18.41
CA ILE A 144 -6.49 -20.89 -18.54
C ILE A 144 -6.18 -21.50 -17.18
N GLU A 145 -5.85 -22.78 -17.16
CA GLU A 145 -5.39 -23.52 -15.98
C GLU A 145 -3.89 -23.83 -16.21
N ILE A 146 -3.06 -23.57 -15.19
CA ILE A 146 -1.60 -23.78 -15.22
C ILE A 146 -1.28 -25.00 -14.36
#